data_AF-A0A962Z395-F1
#
_entry.id   AF-A0A962Z395-F1
#
_cell.length_a   1.000
_cell.length_b   1.000
_cell.length_c   1.000
_cell.angle_alpha   90.00
_cell.angle_beta   90.00
_cell.angle_gamma   90.00
#
_symmetry.space_group_name_H-M   'P 1'
#
loop_
_entity.id
_entity.type
_entity.pdbx_description
1 polymer ?
#
loop_
_entity_poly.entity_id
_entity_poly.type
_entity_poly.pdbx_seq_one_letter_code
_entity_poly.pdbx_strand_id
1 'polypeptide(L)' 'MRYVSTRGGVDPITFSQAVIMGLATDGGLLLPETFPQIG' A
#
# COMPACT_ATOMS: atom_id res chain seq x y z
N MET A 1 9.64 3.25 -3.16
CA MET A 1 8.63 3.11 -2.10
C MET A 1 7.31 2.72 -2.76
N ARG A 2 6.90 1.49 -2.54
CA ARG A 2 5.61 0.94 -2.96
C ARG A 2 4.67 0.76 -1.77
N TYR A 3 3.38 0.64 -2.07
CA TYR A 3 2.33 0.28 -1.12
C TYR A 3 1.78 -1.10 -1.47
N VAL A 4 1.52 -1.91 -0.45
CA VAL A 4 1.03 -3.28 -0.56
C VAL A 4 -0.21 -3.45 0.31
N SER A 5 -1.09 -4.38 -0.05
CA SER A 5 -2.22 -4.76 0.80
C SER A 5 -1.74 -5.63 1.98
N THR A 6 -2.31 -5.43 3.16
CA THR A 6 -2.14 -6.31 4.33
C THR A 6 -2.59 -7.75 4.09
N ARG A 7 -3.34 -8.02 3.01
CA ARG A 7 -3.78 -9.36 2.60
C ARG A 7 -3.03 -9.92 1.40
N GLY A 8 -2.11 -9.14 0.82
CA GLY A 8 -1.25 -9.57 -0.29
C GLY A 8 -1.95 -9.75 -1.64
N GLY A 9 -3.23 -9.42 -1.78
CA GLY A 9 -4.01 -9.58 -3.01
C GLY A 9 -3.93 -8.40 -3.97
N VAL A 10 -3.03 -7.44 -3.71
CA VAL A 10 -2.81 -6.26 -4.55
C VAL A 10 -1.32 -6.16 -4.86
N ASP A 11 -1.00 -6.05 -6.15
CA ASP A 11 0.38 -5.81 -6.61
C ASP A 11 0.94 -4.50 -6.02
N PRO A 12 2.27 -4.37 -5.83
CA PRO A 12 2.86 -3.16 -5.27
C PRO A 12 2.56 -1.90 -6.11
N ILE A 13 1.84 -0.94 -5.55
CA ILE A 13 1.42 0.30 -6.22
C ILE A 13 2.17 1.54 -5.70
N THR A 14 2.08 2.65 -6.43
CA THR A 14 2.59 3.95 -5.97
C THR A 14 1.69 4.57 -4.90
N PHE A 15 2.21 5.58 -4.18
CA PHE A 15 1.42 6.33 -3.20
C PHE A 15 0.17 6.97 -3.82
N SER A 16 0.30 7.65 -4.98
CA SER A 16 -0.83 8.30 -5.63
C SER A 16 -1.93 7.31 -6.01
N GLN A 17 -1.55 6.11 -6.47
CA GLN A 17 -2.51 5.03 -6.73
C GLN A 17 -3.18 4.55 -5.45
N ALA A 18 -2.44 4.40 -4.35
CA ALA A 18 -2.99 4.00 -3.06
C ALA A 18 -4.01 5.01 -2.52
N VAL A 19 -3.73 6.32 -2.65
CA VAL A 19 -4.65 7.40 -2.27
C VAL A 19 -5.93 7.38 -3.09
N ILE A 20 -5.82 7.20 -4.41
CA ILE A 20 -6.99 7.13 -5.31
C ILE A 20 -7.83 5.88 -5.02
N MET A 21 -7.18 4.75 -4.71
CA MET A 21 -7.85 3.49 -4.40
C MET A 21 -8.58 3.55 -3.05
N GLY A 22 -8.01 4.22 -2.05
CA GLY A 22 -8.56 4.29 -0.70
C GLY A 22 -8.39 2.97 0.05
N LEU A 23 -9.27 2.00 -0.21
CA LEU A 23 -9.23 0.65 0.37
C LEU A 23 -8.75 -0.37 -0.66
N ALA A 24 -7.90 -1.32 -0.24
CA ALA A 24 -7.43 -2.37 -1.14
C ALA A 24 -8.60 -3.19 -1.69
N THR A 25 -8.50 -3.64 -2.94
CA THR A 25 -9.56 -4.40 -3.63
C THR A 25 -9.81 -5.78 -3.03
N ASP A 26 -8.86 -6.31 -2.25
CA ASP A 26 -8.99 -7.54 -1.46
C ASP A 26 -9.57 -7.32 -0.05
N GLY A 27 -10.04 -6.09 0.23
CA GLY A 27 -10.57 -5.67 1.53
C GLY A 27 -9.51 -5.49 2.61
N GLY A 28 -8.22 -5.49 2.25
CA GLY A 28 -7.11 -5.15 3.14
C GLY A 28 -6.86 -3.64 3.23
N LEU A 29 -5.85 -3.27 4.01
CA LEU A 29 -5.37 -1.89 4.11
C LEU A 29 -4.08 -1.75 3.30
N LEU A 30 -3.88 -0.59 2.68
CA LEU A 30 -2.66 -0.27 1.93
C LEU A 30 -1.60 0.33 2.86
N LEU A 31 -0.44 -0.31 2.96
CA LEU A 31 0.69 0.12 3.78
C LEU A 31 1.97 0.18 2.94
N PRO A 32 2.96 1.03 3.29
CA PRO A 32 4.23 1.03 2.59
C PRO A 32 4.95 -0.31 2.76
N GLU A 33 5.65 -0.77 1.73
CA GLU A 33 6.45 -2.00 1.74
C GLU A 33 7.52 -1.97 2.85
N THR A 34 8.05 -0.78 3.15
CA THR A 34 9.02 -0.50 4.20
C THR A 34 8.72 0.85 4.82
N PHE A 35 8.75 0.93 6.15
CA PHE A 35 8.63 2.21 6.84
C PHE A 35 9.92 3.03 6.72
N PRO A 36 9.83 4.34 6.45
CA PRO A 36 10.99 5.21 6.44
C PRO A 36 11.53 5.35 7.86
N GLN A 37 12.85 5.27 8.01
CA GLN A 37 13.54 5.55 9.27
C GLN A 37 13.93 7.03 9.30
N ILE A 38 13.56 7.71 10.38
CA ILE A 38 14.03 9.07 10.67
C ILE A 38 15.27 8.93 11.56
N GLY A 39 16.40 9.49 11.11
CA GLY A 39 17.67 9.50 11.85
C GLY A 39 17.81 10.69 12.78
#